data_AF-A0A351K9L1-F1
#
_entry.id   AF-A0A351K9L1-F1
#
_cell.length_a   1.000
_cell.length_b   1.000
_cell.length_c   1.000
_cell.angle_alpha   90.00
_cell.angle_beta   90.00
_cell.angle_gamma   90.00
#
_symmetry.space_group_name_H-M   'P 1'
#
loop_
_entity.id
_entity.type
_entity.pdbx_description
1 polymer ?
#
loop_
_entity_poly.entity_id
_entity_poly.type
_entity_poly.pdbx_seq_one_letter_code
_entity_poly.pdbx_strand_id
1 'polypeptide(L)'
;MTALRELRSLGNSVVLRWTVAALGLVLVLSVTQELARPETTDLISAGTAEATLRRAVPILLAGLGGIWAERAGVVNIGLEGMMILGGWFGAWGALEFGPWWGIVIGIAGGAAGGLLHAVATVGFGVDHIISGVAINILAPALARFLSREVFADRPGGGITQSPRVESVGDME
;
A
#
# COMPACT_ATOMS: atom_id res chain seq x y z
N MET A 1 -28.53 51.53 -22.51
CA MET A 1 -28.89 50.21 -23.09
C MET A 1 -27.67 49.32 -23.40
N THR A 2 -26.48 49.88 -23.63
CA THR A 2 -25.24 49.12 -23.93
C THR A 2 -24.70 48.35 -22.71
N ALA A 3 -24.68 48.96 -21.53
CA ALA A 3 -24.21 48.32 -20.28
C ALA A 3 -25.01 47.07 -19.88
N LEU A 4 -26.33 47.05 -20.12
CA LEU A 4 -27.18 45.88 -19.83
C LEU A 4 -26.94 44.71 -20.81
N ARG A 5 -26.45 44.98 -22.03
CA ARG A 5 -26.05 43.94 -22.99
C ARG A 5 -24.70 43.32 -22.65
N GLU A 6 -23.76 44.12 -22.15
CA GLU A 6 -22.45 43.63 -21.68
C GLU A 6 -22.58 42.75 -20.44
N LEU A 7 -23.41 43.11 -19.47
CA LEU A 7 -23.70 42.27 -18.30
C LEU A 7 -24.33 40.92 -18.69
N ARG A 8 -25.19 40.91 -19.72
CA ARG A 8 -25.80 39.68 -20.24
C ARG A 8 -24.83 38.81 -21.04
N SER A 9 -23.85 39.41 -21.70
CA SER A 9 -22.73 38.73 -22.38
C SER A 9 -21.78 38.07 -21.37
N LEU A 10 -21.44 38.78 -20.28
CA LEU A 10 -20.60 38.26 -19.21
C LEU A 10 -21.23 37.05 -18.53
N GLY A 11 -22.54 37.12 -18.22
CA GLY A 11 -23.28 36.01 -17.59
C GLY A 11 -23.36 34.73 -18.42
N ASN A 12 -23.18 34.80 -19.74
CA ASN A 12 -23.17 33.64 -20.64
C ASN A 12 -21.76 33.18 -21.02
N SER A 13 -20.72 33.83 -20.48
CA SER A 13 -19.34 33.43 -20.75
C SER A 13 -19.00 32.16 -19.99
N VAL A 14 -18.55 31.14 -20.73
CA VAL A 14 -18.15 29.84 -20.17
C VAL A 14 -17.05 30.02 -19.11
N VAL A 15 -16.12 30.96 -19.35
CA VAL A 15 -15.04 31.31 -18.42
C VAL A 15 -15.58 31.84 -17.10
N LEU A 16 -16.53 32.80 -17.10
CA LEU A 16 -17.09 33.35 -15.86
C LEU A 16 -17.82 32.26 -15.05
N ARG A 17 -18.54 31.36 -15.73
CA ARG A 17 -19.24 30.25 -15.06
C ARG A 17 -18.27 29.30 -14.36
N TRP A 18 -17.17 28.92 -15.01
CA TRP A 18 -16.13 28.08 -14.40
C TRP A 18 -15.38 28.78 -13.28
N THR A 19 -15.08 30.08 -13.43
CA THR A 19 -14.43 30.85 -12.37
C THR A 19 -15.32 30.97 -11.13
N VAL A 20 -16.61 31.26 -11.30
CA VAL A 20 -17.58 31.32 -10.18
C VAL A 20 -17.75 29.95 -9.53
N ALA A 21 -17.81 28.87 -10.33
CA ALA A 21 -17.89 27.51 -9.79
C ALA A 21 -16.63 27.14 -9.00
N ALA A 22 -15.43 27.48 -9.49
CA ALA A 22 -14.18 27.24 -8.80
C ALA A 22 -14.08 28.04 -7.49
N LEU A 23 -14.45 29.32 -7.50
CA LEU A 23 -14.49 30.16 -6.29
C LEU A 23 -15.52 29.65 -5.28
N GLY A 24 -16.69 29.24 -5.76
CA GLY A 24 -17.72 28.62 -4.91
C GLY A 24 -17.22 27.32 -4.27
N LEU A 25 -16.54 26.46 -5.04
CA LEU A 25 -15.93 25.24 -4.51
C LEU A 25 -14.87 25.55 -3.46
N VAL A 26 -13.96 26.50 -3.74
CA VAL A 26 -12.94 26.92 -2.76
C VAL A 26 -13.59 27.44 -1.49
N LEU A 27 -14.64 28.25 -1.60
CA LEU A 27 -15.35 28.76 -0.43
C LEU A 27 -16.01 27.64 0.39
N VAL A 28 -16.65 26.67 -0.27
CA VAL A 28 -17.23 25.50 0.40
C VAL A 28 -16.13 24.68 1.10
N LEU A 29 -15.01 24.42 0.43
CA LEU A 29 -13.87 23.72 1.01
C LEU A 29 -13.27 24.48 2.20
N SER A 30 -13.13 25.80 2.11
CA SER A 30 -12.64 26.64 3.21
C SER A 30 -13.58 26.62 4.41
N VAL A 31 -14.89 26.69 4.19
CA VAL A 31 -15.89 26.63 5.28
C VAL A 31 -15.93 25.24 5.91
N THR A 32 -15.88 24.18 5.11
CA THR A 32 -15.82 22.81 5.65
C THR A 32 -14.53 22.57 6.43
N GLN A 33 -13.40 23.09 5.97
CA GLN A 33 -12.13 23.06 6.69
C GLN A 33 -12.21 23.83 8.02
N GLU A 34 -12.84 25.00 8.03
CA GLU A 34 -13.06 25.79 9.25
C GLU A 34 -13.82 25.00 10.32
N LEU A 35 -14.92 24.37 9.91
CA LEU A 35 -15.81 23.61 10.78
C LEU A 35 -15.17 22.30 11.26
N ALA A 36 -14.27 21.71 10.48
CA ALA A 36 -13.57 20.46 10.78
C ALA A 36 -12.07 20.67 11.15
N ARG A 37 -11.67 21.89 11.54
CA ARG A 37 -10.26 22.26 11.80
C ARG A 37 -9.49 21.26 12.67
N PRO A 38 -10.02 20.77 13.82
CA PRO A 38 -9.28 19.84 14.67
C PRO A 38 -8.91 18.54 13.94
N GLU A 39 -9.79 18.02 13.09
CA GLU A 39 -9.62 16.75 12.37
C GLU A 39 -8.85 16.91 11.05
N THR A 40 -9.03 18.04 10.37
CA THR A 40 -8.37 18.34 9.09
C THR A 40 -6.90 18.71 9.24
N THR A 41 -6.51 19.29 10.38
CA THR A 41 -5.10 19.60 10.67
C THR A 41 -4.26 18.32 10.79
N ASP A 42 -4.85 17.22 11.25
CA ASP A 42 -4.19 15.92 11.32
C ASP A 42 -3.85 15.36 9.93
N LEU A 43 -4.68 15.63 8.91
CA LEU A 43 -4.48 15.14 7.54
C LEU A 43 -3.21 15.68 6.88
N ILE A 44 -2.79 16.90 7.24
CA ILE A 44 -1.58 17.56 6.72
C ILE A 44 -0.44 17.58 7.74
N SER A 45 -0.63 16.91 8.88
CA SER A 45 0.40 16.83 9.91
C SER A 45 1.64 16.10 9.41
N ALA A 46 2.78 16.39 10.04
CA ALA A 46 4.03 15.67 9.79
C ALA A 46 3.88 14.16 10.02
N GLY A 47 3.06 13.74 10.99
CA GLY A 47 2.80 12.33 11.27
C GLY A 47 2.06 11.61 10.15
N THR A 48 1.08 12.26 9.52
CA THR A 48 0.38 11.70 8.35
C THR A 48 1.29 11.63 7.14
N ALA A 49 2.14 12.64 6.93
CA ALA A 49 3.15 12.61 5.87
C ALA A 49 4.16 11.46 6.08
N GLU A 50 4.64 11.26 7.32
CA GLU A 50 5.54 10.16 7.68
C GLU A 50 4.88 8.80 7.44
N ALA A 51 3.64 8.61 7.91
CA ALA A 51 2.89 7.37 7.71
C ALA A 51 2.66 7.07 6.23
N THR A 52 2.40 8.11 5.42
CA THR A 52 2.26 8.00 3.97
C THR A 52 3.55 7.50 3.34
N LEU A 53 4.69 8.13 3.64
CA LEU A 53 5.99 7.72 3.11
C LEU A 53 6.36 6.29 3.53
N ARG A 54 6.16 5.95 4.81
CA ARG A 54 6.45 4.62 5.37
C ARG A 54 5.68 3.50 4.66
N ARG A 55 4.44 3.76 4.22
CA ARG A 55 3.61 2.79 3.46
C ARG A 55 3.86 2.84 1.95
N ALA A 56 4.12 4.03 1.40
CA ALA A 56 4.33 4.20 -0.03
C ALA A 56 5.61 3.50 -0.51
N VAL A 57 6.70 3.56 0.26
CA VAL A 57 7.99 2.96 -0.12
C VAL A 57 7.87 1.46 -0.44
N PRO A 58 7.35 0.59 0.45
CA PRO A 58 7.23 -0.84 0.14
C PRO A 58 6.28 -1.13 -1.03
N ILE A 59 5.22 -0.32 -1.22
CA ILE A 59 4.30 -0.45 -2.36
C ILE A 59 5.01 -0.09 -3.67
N LEU A 60 5.81 0.98 -3.69
CA LEU A 60 6.61 1.37 -4.86
C LEU A 60 7.66 0.30 -5.21
N LEU A 61 8.31 -0.30 -4.21
CA LEU A 61 9.24 -1.41 -4.42
C LEU A 61 8.53 -2.64 -5.00
N ALA A 62 7.32 -2.96 -4.53
CA ALA A 62 6.51 -4.02 -5.11
C ALA A 62 6.10 -3.71 -6.55
N GLY A 63 5.71 -2.45 -6.84
CA GLY A 63 5.39 -1.98 -8.19
C GLY A 63 6.57 -2.09 -9.15
N LEU A 64 7.80 -1.79 -8.70
CA LEU A 64 9.01 -2.03 -9.48
C LEU A 64 9.16 -3.52 -9.83
N GLY A 65 8.94 -4.41 -8.87
CA GLY A 65 8.91 -5.87 -9.12
C GLY A 65 7.84 -6.28 -10.14
N GLY A 66 6.66 -5.65 -10.09
CA GLY A 66 5.58 -5.84 -11.06
C GLY A 66 6.00 -5.45 -12.49
N ILE A 67 6.68 -4.30 -12.66
CA ILE A 67 7.21 -3.87 -13.96
C ILE A 67 8.19 -4.90 -14.52
N TRP A 68 9.05 -5.49 -13.69
CA TRP A 68 9.96 -6.56 -14.13
C TRP A 68 9.20 -7.81 -14.60
N ALA A 69 8.15 -8.21 -13.87
CA ALA A 69 7.31 -9.35 -14.25
C ALA A 69 6.60 -9.10 -15.59
N GLU A 70 6.02 -7.91 -15.79
CA GLU A 70 5.38 -7.53 -17.05
C GLU A 70 6.35 -7.52 -18.22
N ARG A 71 7.59 -7.03 -18.01
CA ARG A 71 8.64 -7.09 -19.04
C ARG A 71 9.06 -8.52 -19.39
N ALA A 72 8.90 -9.47 -18.46
CA ALA A 72 9.13 -10.89 -18.70
C ALA A 72 7.90 -11.60 -19.33
N GLY A 73 6.82 -10.87 -19.63
CA GLY A 73 5.58 -11.43 -20.19
C GLY A 73 4.67 -12.07 -19.15
N VAL A 74 4.91 -11.85 -17.86
CA VAL A 74 4.13 -12.42 -16.76
C VAL A 74 3.39 -11.31 -16.02
N VAL A 75 2.10 -11.17 -16.31
CA VAL A 75 1.19 -10.31 -15.55
C VAL A 75 1.11 -10.78 -14.10
N ASN A 76 1.45 -9.92 -13.13
CA ASN A 76 1.46 -10.28 -11.72
C ASN A 76 0.59 -9.36 -10.87
N ILE A 77 -0.69 -9.72 -10.71
CA ILE A 77 -1.60 -9.05 -9.79
C ILE A 77 -1.55 -9.63 -8.37
N GLY A 78 -0.75 -10.69 -8.14
CA GLY A 78 -0.59 -11.38 -6.86
C GLY A 78 0.45 -10.74 -5.92
N LEU A 79 0.91 -9.53 -6.23
CA LEU A 79 1.99 -8.85 -5.51
C LEU A 79 1.67 -8.59 -4.04
N GLU A 80 0.40 -8.31 -3.70
CA GLU A 80 -0.02 -8.09 -2.32
C GLU A 80 0.21 -9.34 -1.48
N GLY A 81 -0.16 -10.52 -1.99
CA GLY A 81 0.09 -11.79 -1.32
C GLY A 81 1.58 -12.08 -1.18
N MET A 82 2.38 -11.80 -2.21
CA MET A 82 3.84 -11.97 -2.14
C MET A 82 4.49 -11.04 -1.10
N MET A 83 4.00 -9.79 -0.97
CA MET A 83 4.43 -8.86 0.08
C MET A 83 4.08 -9.39 1.47
N ILE A 84 2.88 -9.95 1.65
CA ILE A 84 2.46 -10.53 2.93
C ILE A 84 3.34 -11.72 3.31
N LEU A 85 3.63 -12.62 2.36
CA LEU A 85 4.54 -13.75 2.60
C LEU A 85 5.92 -13.26 3.00
N GLY A 86 6.50 -12.31 2.26
CA GLY A 86 7.81 -11.75 2.60
C GLY A 86 7.83 -11.04 3.95
N GLY A 87 6.78 -10.29 4.29
CA GLY A 87 6.65 -9.64 5.59
C GLY A 87 6.56 -10.63 6.75
N TRP A 88 5.75 -11.68 6.61
CA TRP A 88 5.59 -12.69 7.66
C TRP A 88 6.87 -13.50 7.87
N PHE A 89 7.45 -14.03 6.79
CA PHE A 89 8.70 -14.79 6.87
C PHE A 89 9.87 -13.91 7.32
N GLY A 90 9.90 -12.64 6.95
CA GLY A 90 10.92 -11.71 7.41
C GLY A 90 10.81 -11.40 8.91
N ALA A 91 9.59 -11.22 9.42
CA ALA A 91 9.37 -11.08 10.87
C ALA A 91 9.78 -12.34 11.63
N TRP A 92 9.38 -13.51 11.15
CA TRP A 92 9.78 -14.79 11.74
C TRP A 92 11.30 -14.97 11.72
N GLY A 93 11.94 -14.74 10.57
CA GLY A 93 13.40 -14.83 10.44
C GLY A 93 14.16 -13.86 11.34
N ALA A 94 13.64 -12.64 11.52
CA ALA A 94 14.20 -11.65 12.43
C ALA A 94 14.17 -12.12 13.89
N LEU A 95 13.09 -12.81 14.28
CA LEU A 95 12.90 -13.28 15.65
C LEU A 95 13.75 -14.51 15.98
N GLU A 96 13.88 -15.44 15.04
CA GLU A 96 14.61 -16.70 15.29
C GLU A 96 16.12 -16.57 15.09
N PHE A 97 16.54 -15.77 14.11
CA PHE A 97 17.92 -15.75 13.65
C PHE A 97 18.56 -14.36 13.73
N GLY A 98 17.77 -13.32 13.96
CA GLY A 98 18.21 -11.95 14.08
C GLY A 98 17.85 -11.07 12.88
N PRO A 99 17.94 -9.73 13.03
CA PRO A 99 17.37 -8.76 12.09
C PRO A 99 17.81 -8.92 10.63
N TRP A 100 19.10 -9.23 10.42
CA TRP A 100 19.66 -9.43 9.08
C TRP A 100 19.12 -10.68 8.40
N TRP A 101 18.91 -11.75 9.16
CA TRP A 101 18.26 -12.96 8.66
C TRP A 101 16.78 -12.72 8.34
N GLY A 102 16.12 -11.81 9.05
CA GLY A 102 14.78 -11.35 8.67
C GLY A 102 14.72 -10.79 7.26
N ILE A 103 15.74 -10.05 6.81
CA ILE A 103 15.80 -9.53 5.44
C ILE A 103 15.93 -10.69 4.44
N VAL A 104 16.88 -11.61 4.68
CA VAL A 104 17.15 -12.73 3.76
C VAL A 104 15.94 -13.67 3.67
N ILE A 105 15.38 -14.05 4.82
CA ILE A 105 14.24 -14.96 4.90
C ILE A 105 12.97 -14.29 4.37
N GLY A 106 12.81 -12.97 4.57
CA GLY A 106 11.71 -12.20 3.99
C GLY A 106 11.78 -12.15 2.45
N ILE A 107 12.97 -11.93 1.88
CA ILE A 107 13.18 -12.03 0.42
C ILE A 107 12.82 -13.42 -0.07
N ALA A 108 13.27 -14.47 0.61
CA ALA A 108 12.94 -15.85 0.26
C ALA A 108 11.43 -16.13 0.35
N GLY A 109 10.76 -15.60 1.37
CA GLY A 109 9.30 -15.75 1.55
C GLY A 109 8.49 -15.10 0.42
N GLY A 110 8.86 -13.88 0.01
CA GLY A 110 8.24 -13.23 -1.15
C GLY A 110 8.55 -13.95 -2.46
N ALA A 111 9.81 -14.38 -2.64
CA ALA A 111 10.24 -15.15 -3.81
C ALA A 111 9.52 -16.50 -3.91
N ALA A 112 9.22 -17.16 -2.79
CA ALA A 112 8.42 -18.38 -2.78
C ALA A 112 7.00 -18.17 -3.33
N GLY A 113 6.36 -17.03 -3.02
CA GLY A 113 5.09 -16.64 -3.63
C GLY A 113 5.20 -16.40 -5.14
N GLY A 114 6.27 -15.73 -5.58
CA GLY A 114 6.57 -15.54 -7.01
C GLY A 114 6.85 -16.85 -7.74
N LEU A 115 7.57 -17.77 -7.10
CA LEU A 115 7.84 -19.12 -7.62
C LEU A 115 6.56 -19.92 -7.76
N LEU A 116 5.68 -19.89 -6.75
CA LEU A 116 4.36 -20.52 -6.82
C LEU A 116 3.54 -19.98 -8.00
N HIS A 117 3.55 -18.66 -8.20
CA HIS A 117 2.90 -18.03 -9.35
C HIS A 117 3.48 -18.56 -10.66
N ALA A 118 4.81 -18.54 -10.81
CA ALA A 118 5.49 -19.01 -12.02
C ALA A 118 5.25 -20.49 -12.31
N VAL A 119 5.23 -21.36 -11.29
CA VAL A 119 4.90 -22.78 -11.47
C VAL A 119 3.47 -22.95 -11.98
N ALA A 120 2.51 -22.21 -11.41
CA ALA A 120 1.12 -22.27 -11.86
C ALA A 120 0.95 -21.75 -13.29
N THR A 121 1.55 -20.61 -13.62
CA THR A 121 1.33 -19.93 -14.90
C THR A 121 2.23 -20.46 -16.01
N VAL A 122 3.54 -20.52 -15.79
CA VAL A 122 4.53 -20.97 -16.78
C VAL A 122 4.58 -22.49 -16.85
N GLY A 123 4.51 -23.17 -15.70
CA GLY A 123 4.57 -24.63 -15.65
C GLY A 123 3.26 -25.31 -16.07
N PHE A 124 2.13 -24.86 -15.53
CA PHE A 124 0.82 -25.49 -15.76
C PHE A 124 -0.10 -24.73 -16.71
N GLY A 125 0.29 -23.55 -17.21
CA GLY A 125 -0.52 -22.77 -18.16
C GLY A 125 -1.78 -22.15 -17.53
N VAL A 126 -1.80 -21.98 -16.20
CA VAL A 126 -2.93 -21.32 -15.51
C VAL A 126 -2.95 -19.83 -15.89
N ASP A 127 -4.15 -19.28 -16.03
CA ASP A 127 -4.34 -17.85 -16.25
C ASP A 127 -3.68 -17.01 -15.13
N HIS A 128 -2.94 -15.98 -15.54
CA HIS A 128 -2.14 -15.15 -14.65
C HIS A 128 -3.01 -14.38 -13.64
N ILE A 129 -4.20 -13.95 -14.04
CA ILE A 129 -5.15 -13.25 -13.17
C ILE A 129 -5.67 -14.22 -12.11
N ILE A 130 -6.07 -15.42 -12.51
CA ILE A 130 -6.57 -16.45 -11.57
C ILE A 130 -5.49 -16.83 -10.54
N SER A 131 -4.26 -17.10 -11.01
CA SER A 131 -3.14 -17.44 -10.11
C SER A 131 -2.82 -16.28 -9.16
N GLY A 132 -2.77 -15.04 -9.66
CA GLY A 132 -2.49 -13.86 -8.85
C GLY A 132 -3.56 -13.61 -7.78
N VAL A 133 -4.85 -13.71 -8.13
CA VAL A 133 -5.96 -13.59 -7.16
C VAL A 133 -5.88 -14.70 -6.11
N ALA A 134 -5.60 -15.95 -6.51
CA ALA A 134 -5.46 -17.06 -5.58
C ALA A 134 -4.34 -16.80 -4.55
N ILE A 135 -3.21 -16.26 -4.99
CA ILE A 135 -2.09 -15.89 -4.09
C ILE A 135 -2.51 -14.77 -3.12
N ASN A 136 -3.21 -13.74 -3.59
CA ASN A 136 -3.70 -12.65 -2.73
C ASN A 136 -4.73 -13.12 -1.68
N ILE A 137 -5.45 -14.21 -1.93
CA ILE A 137 -6.37 -14.80 -0.95
C ILE A 137 -5.62 -15.73 0.00
N LEU A 138 -4.73 -16.56 -0.52
CA LEU A 138 -4.02 -17.58 0.24
C LEU A 138 -3.02 -16.96 1.23
N ALA A 139 -2.21 -16.00 0.78
CA ALA A 139 -1.16 -15.40 1.59
C ALA A 139 -1.64 -14.77 2.91
N PRO A 140 -2.68 -13.90 2.96
CA PRO A 140 -3.19 -13.37 4.23
C PRO A 140 -3.79 -14.44 5.12
N ALA A 141 -4.47 -15.45 4.55
CA ALA A 141 -5.02 -16.57 5.32
C ALA A 141 -3.90 -17.38 5.98
N LEU A 142 -2.84 -17.69 5.22
CA LEU A 142 -1.66 -18.38 5.69
C LEU A 142 -0.91 -17.57 6.75
N ALA A 143 -0.64 -16.29 6.49
CA ALA A 143 0.04 -15.42 7.44
C ALA A 143 -0.74 -15.28 8.75
N ARG A 144 -2.08 -15.19 8.69
CA ARG A 144 -2.93 -15.15 9.88
C ARG A 144 -2.91 -16.47 10.65
N PHE A 145 -2.94 -17.60 9.96
CA PHE A 145 -2.80 -18.93 10.58
C PHE A 145 -1.44 -19.06 11.26
N LEU A 146 -0.35 -18.78 10.55
CA LEU A 146 0.99 -18.90 11.11
C LEU A 146 1.26 -17.89 12.24
N SER A 147 0.70 -16.69 12.18
CA SER A 147 0.79 -15.72 13.28
C SER A 147 0.09 -16.21 14.55
N ARG A 148 -1.02 -16.96 14.42
CA ARG A 148 -1.66 -17.61 15.58
C ARG A 148 -0.74 -18.63 16.21
N GLU A 149 -0.12 -19.48 15.40
CA GLU A 149 0.72 -20.57 15.91
C GLU A 149 2.09 -20.09 16.43
N VAL A 150 2.67 -19.05 15.81
CA VAL A 150 4.06 -18.65 16.09
C VAL A 150 4.14 -17.39 16.97
N PHE A 151 3.20 -16.45 16.84
CA PHE A 151 3.29 -15.14 17.49
C PHE A 151 2.32 -14.94 18.66
N ALA A 152 1.21 -15.69 18.74
CA ALA A 152 0.15 -15.41 19.73
C ALA A 152 0.60 -15.54 21.19
N ASP A 153 1.51 -16.47 21.48
CA ASP A 153 2.02 -16.71 22.84
C ASP A 153 3.26 -15.86 23.18
N ARG A 154 3.75 -15.05 22.24
CA ARG A 154 4.94 -14.22 22.43
C ARG A 154 4.56 -12.82 22.92
N PRO A 155 5.31 -12.22 23.87
CA PRO A 155 5.06 -10.86 24.32
C PRO A 155 5.05 -9.86 23.16
N GLY A 156 3.94 -9.12 23.01
CA GLY A 156 3.75 -8.15 21.92
C GLY A 156 3.39 -8.75 20.56
N GLY A 157 3.34 -10.07 20.42
CA GLY A 157 2.86 -10.77 19.23
C GLY A 157 1.35 -10.96 19.22
N GLY A 158 0.79 -11.16 18.03
CA GLY A 158 -0.62 -11.42 17.83
C GLY A 158 -0.94 -11.87 16.41
N ILE A 159 -2.22 -12.12 16.14
CA ILE A 159 -2.67 -12.66 14.85
C ILE A 159 -2.46 -11.72 13.65
N THR A 160 -2.21 -10.43 13.91
CA THR A 160 -2.01 -9.38 12.91
C THR A 160 -0.69 -8.61 13.11
N GLN A 161 0.13 -8.99 14.11
CA GLN A 161 1.37 -8.27 14.41
C GLN A 161 2.43 -9.23 14.93
N SER A 162 3.66 -9.06 14.46
CA SER A 162 4.80 -9.78 15.02
C SER A 162 5.26 -9.14 16.34
N PRO A 163 5.90 -9.92 17.23
CA PRO A 163 6.67 -9.37 18.34
C PRO A 163 7.72 -8.35 17.87
N ARG A 164 8.10 -7.44 18.76
CA ARG A 164 9.16 -6.46 18.50
C ARG A 164 10.53 -7.11 18.75
N VAL A 165 11.48 -6.84 17.85
CA VAL A 165 12.90 -7.15 18.07
C VAL A 165 13.52 -5.94 18.77
N GLU A 166 14.16 -6.15 19.93
CA GLU A 166 14.60 -5.07 20.84
C GLU A 166 15.82 -4.30 20.32
N SER A 167 16.69 -4.94 19.54
CA SER A 167 17.90 -4.32 18.98
C SER A 167 18.25 -4.93 17.63
N VAL A 168 18.86 -4.13 16.75
CA VAL A 168 19.40 -4.59 15.46
C VAL A 168 20.73 -5.36 15.65
N GLY A 169 21.21 -5.49 16.90
CA GLY A 169 22.54 -5.92 17.25
C GLY A 169 23.52 -4.74 17.21
N ASP A 170 24.54 -4.77 18.08
CA ASP A 170 25.62 -3.79 18.01
C ASP A 170 26.38 -4.02 16.69
N MET A 171 26.35 -3.03 15.78
CA MET A 171 27.22 -3.03 14.60
C MET A 171 28.63 -2.65 15.07
N GLU A 172 29.35 -3.59 15.68
CA GLU A 172 30.81 -3.47 15.79
C GLU A 172 31.48 -3.70 14.43
#